data_AF-A0A4S3MCX6-F1
#
_entry.id   AF-A0A4S3MCX6-F1
#
_cell.length_a   1.000
_cell.length_b   1.000
_cell.length_c   1.000
_cell.angle_alpha   90.00
_cell.angle_beta   90.00
_cell.angle_gamma   90.00
#
_symmetry.space_group_name_H-M   'P 1'
#
loop_
_entity.id
_entity.type
_entity.pdbx_description
1 polymer ?
#
loop_
_entity_poly.entity_id
_entity_poly.type
_entity_poly.pdbx_seq_one_letter_code
_entity_poly.pdbx_strand_id
1 'polypeptide(L)' 'MRFLLLPLLLCAACARPPELDEHITPAAKAAPFPALVPLGPLLDEADGTRITTTDAALQARAAALRARARQMQDESQE' A
#
# COMPACT_ATOMS: atom_id res chain seq x y z
N MET A 1 -31.89 3.68 -2.52
CA MET A 1 -31.01 3.15 -3.59
C MET A 1 -29.52 3.10 -3.21
N ARG A 2 -28.94 4.12 -2.56
CA ARG A 2 -27.49 4.13 -2.17
C ARG A 2 -27.07 2.96 -1.26
N PHE A 3 -27.94 2.54 -0.34
CA PHE A 3 -27.67 1.43 0.59
C PHE A 3 -27.58 0.04 -0.07
N LEU A 4 -28.09 -0.12 -1.29
CA LEU A 4 -28.08 -1.41 -1.99
C LEU A 4 -26.71 -1.73 -2.64
N LEU A 5 -25.85 -0.72 -2.81
CA LEU A 5 -24.52 -0.89 -3.42
C LEU A 5 -23.47 -1.43 -2.43
N LEU A 6 -23.68 -1.23 -1.13
CA LEU A 6 -22.74 -1.64 -0.08
C LEU A 6 -22.51 -3.16 0.01
N PRO A 7 -23.54 -4.03 0.01
CA PRO A 7 -23.33 -5.48 0.06
C PRO A 7 -22.64 -6.03 -1.21
N LEU A 8 -22.89 -5.42 -2.37
CA LEU A 8 -22.29 -5.82 -3.64
C LEU A 8 -20.77 -5.58 -3.65
N LEU A 9 -20.33 -4.46 -3.08
CA LEU A 9 -18.91 -4.12 -2.96
C LEU A 9 -18.17 -5.03 -1.96
N LEU A 10 -18.86 -5.43 -0.89
CA LEU A 10 -18.30 -6.33 0.13
C LEU A 10 -18.06 -7.74 -0.42
N CYS A 11 -18.96 -8.24 -1.28
CA CYS A 11 -18.75 -9.52 -1.97
C CYS A 11 -17.56 -9.48 -2.94
N ALA A 12 -17.31 -8.36 -3.61
CA ALA A 12 -16.18 -8.22 -4.53
C ALA A 12 -14.81 -8.23 -3.81
N ALA A 13 -14.76 -7.75 -2.55
CA ALA A 13 -13.54 -7.76 -1.74
C ALA A 13 -13.15 -9.16 -1.22
N CYS A 14 -14.09 -10.11 -1.20
CA CYS A 14 -13.84 -11.50 -0.81
C CYS A 14 -13.41 -12.40 -1.98
N ALA A 15 -13.22 -11.85 -3.19
CA ALA A 15 -12.73 -12.61 -4.32
C ALA A 15 -11.28 -13.03 -4.09
N ARG A 16 -10.98 -14.30 -4.32
CA ARG A 16 -9.61 -14.80 -4.24
C ARG A 16 -8.79 -14.13 -5.36
N PRO A 17 -7.59 -13.58 -5.07
CA PRO A 17 -6.72 -13.09 -6.13
C PRO A 17 -6.43 -14.24 -7.11
N PRO A 18 -6.30 -13.94 -8.41
CA PRO A 18 -5.97 -14.96 -9.40
C PRO A 18 -4.60 -15.59 -9.08
N GLU A 19 -4.41 -16.82 -9.56
CA GLU A 19 -3.15 -17.55 -9.38
C GLU A 19 -2.04 -16.85 -10.19
N LEU A 20 -1.20 -16.06 -9.51
CA LEU A 20 -0.15 -15.25 -10.13
C LEU A 20 1.06 -16.07 -10.62
N ASP A 21 1.14 -17.33 -10.21
CA ASP A 21 2.23 -18.24 -10.55
C ASP A 21 2.21 -18.69 -12.01
N GLU A 22 1.11 -18.45 -12.74
CA GLU A 22 0.94 -18.84 -14.15
C GLU A 22 1.98 -18.21 -15.09
N HIS A 23 2.62 -17.11 -14.69
CA HIS A 23 3.60 -16.39 -15.51
C HIS A 23 5.06 -16.84 -15.32
N ILE A 24 5.35 -17.73 -14.36
CA ILE A 24 6.72 -18.18 -14.10
C ILE A 24 6.96 -19.52 -14.82
N THR A 25 7.81 -19.50 -15.84
CA THR A 25 8.20 -20.75 -16.52
C THR A 25 8.97 -21.68 -15.58
N PRO A 26 8.93 -23.01 -15.78
CA PRO A 26 9.72 -23.95 -14.97
C PRO A 26 11.22 -23.62 -14.98
N ALA A 27 11.73 -23.11 -16.10
CA ALA A 27 13.11 -22.66 -16.24
C ALA A 27 13.40 -21.42 -15.38
N ALA A 28 12.48 -20.45 -15.33
CA ALA A 28 12.62 -19.27 -14.47
C ALA A 28 12.58 -19.62 -12.97
N LYS A 29 11.76 -20.61 -12.58
CA LYS A 29 11.70 -21.09 -11.19
C LYS A 29 12.96 -21.82 -10.75
N ALA A 30 13.63 -22.50 -11.69
CA ALA A 30 14.88 -23.22 -11.44
C ALA A 30 16.14 -22.34 -11.62
N ALA A 31 15.98 -21.10 -12.10
CA ALA A 31 17.10 -20.21 -12.32
C ALA A 31 17.75 -19.82 -10.97
N PRO A 32 19.08 -19.69 -10.91
CA PRO A 32 19.75 -19.18 -9.73
C PRO A 32 19.29 -17.75 -9.45
N PHE A 33 19.16 -17.42 -8.17
CA PHE A 33 18.96 -16.02 -7.77
C PHE A 33 20.12 -15.16 -8.27
N PRO A 34 19.85 -13.94 -8.75
CA PRO A 34 20.89 -13.04 -9.20
C PRO A 34 21.82 -12.66 -8.05
N ALA A 35 23.06 -12.30 -8.38
CA ALA A 35 23.98 -11.73 -7.41
C ALA A 35 23.43 -10.41 -6.87
N LEU A 36 23.28 -10.31 -5.55
CA LEU A 36 22.88 -9.07 -4.89
C LEU A 36 24.05 -8.09 -4.96
N VAL A 37 23.89 -7.03 -5.75
CA VAL A 37 24.85 -5.92 -5.80
C VAL A 37 24.57 -4.98 -4.62
N PRO A 38 25.60 -4.47 -3.92
CA PRO A 38 25.40 -3.51 -2.85
C PRO A 38 24.63 -2.28 -3.33
N LEU A 39 23.52 -1.96 -2.64
CA LEU A 39 22.68 -0.83 -2.98
C LEU A 39 23.24 0.52 -2.49
N GLY A 40 24.19 0.50 -1.54
CA GLY A 40 24.78 1.72 -0.95
C GLY A 40 25.25 2.74 -2.01
N PRO A 41 26.12 2.36 -2.97
CA PRO A 41 26.57 3.28 -4.02
C PRO A 41 25.44 3.83 -4.90
N LEU A 42 24.39 3.03 -5.16
CA LEU A 42 23.22 3.47 -5.94
C LEU A 42 22.33 4.44 -5.16
N LEU A 43 22.24 4.26 -3.85
CA LEU A 43 21.48 5.13 -2.95
C LEU A 43 22.20 6.46 -2.68
N ASP A 44 23.54 6.42 -2.61
CA ASP A 44 24.37 7.62 -2.46
C ASP A 44 24.33 8.48 -3.73
N GLU A 45 24.19 7.86 -4.91
CA GLU A 45 24.02 8.57 -6.18
C GLU A 45 22.56 9.06 -6.40
N ALA A 46 21.59 8.44 -5.71
CA ALA A 46 20.19 8.81 -5.75
C ALA A 46 19.89 10.05 -4.87
N ASP A 47 20.46 11.21 -5.23
CA ASP A 47 20.02 12.52 -4.71
C ASP A 47 18.75 13.04 -5.43
N GLY A 48 18.15 12.19 -6.28
CA GLY A 48 17.08 12.55 -7.19
C GLY A 48 15.69 12.48 -6.56
N THR A 49 15.20 13.62 -6.08
CA THR A 49 13.78 13.87 -5.74
C THR A 49 13.30 13.22 -4.45
N ARG A 50 13.95 13.55 -3.34
CA ARG A 50 13.28 13.45 -2.04
C ARG A 50 12.29 14.61 -1.92
N ILE A 51 10.99 14.31 -1.85
CA ILE A 51 9.98 15.31 -1.48
C ILE A 51 10.22 15.65 -0.01
N THR A 52 10.99 16.71 0.26
CA THR A 52 11.30 17.18 1.62
C THR A 52 10.21 18.08 2.17
N THR A 53 9.50 18.78 1.29
CA THR A 53 8.34 19.60 1.67
C THR A 53 7.16 18.69 1.94
N THR A 54 6.85 18.50 3.23
CA THR A 54 5.52 18.02 3.58
C THR A 54 4.55 19.14 3.23
N ASP A 55 3.87 19.01 2.09
CA ASP A 55 2.84 19.94 1.64
C ASP A 55 1.88 20.22 2.81
N ALA A 56 1.57 21.49 3.07
CA ALA A 56 0.65 21.89 4.14
C ALA A 56 -0.71 21.15 4.03
N ALA A 57 -1.12 20.77 2.82
CA ALA A 57 -2.29 19.95 2.58
C ALA A 57 -2.16 18.55 3.18
N LEU A 58 -0.96 17.95 3.18
CA LEU A 58 -0.74 16.63 3.77
C LEU A 58 -0.80 16.67 5.29
N GLN A 59 -0.27 17.73 5.92
CA GLN A 59 -0.39 17.93 7.36
C GLN A 59 -1.84 18.15 7.78
N ALA A 60 -2.58 18.98 7.04
CA ALA A 60 -4.01 19.21 7.30
C ALA A 60 -4.82 17.91 7.20
N ARG A 61 -4.56 17.10 6.17
CA ARG A 61 -5.20 15.77 6.01
C ARG A 61 -4.86 14.83 7.16
N ALA A 62 -3.59 14.78 7.56
CA ALA A 62 -3.15 13.93 8.66
C ALA A 62 -3.80 14.36 10.00
N ALA A 63 -3.93 15.66 10.27
CA ALA A 63 -4.62 16.17 11.45
C ALA A 63 -6.11 15.78 11.44
N ALA A 64 -6.80 15.96 10.32
CA ALA A 64 -8.20 15.58 10.18
C ALA A 64 -8.41 14.07 10.37
N LEU A 65 -7.52 13.23 9.83
CA LEU A 65 -7.60 11.77 9.99
C LEU A 65 -7.41 11.35 11.46
N ARG A 66 -6.45 11.96 12.17
CA ARG A 66 -6.23 11.70 13.61
C ARG A 66 -7.41 12.13 14.47
N ALA A 67 -8.05 13.26 14.16
CA ALA A 67 -9.24 13.72 14.87
C ALA A 67 -10.40 12.71 14.73
N ARG A 68 -10.62 12.19 13.52
CA ARG A 68 -11.63 11.15 13.26
C ARG A 68 -11.31 9.83 13.97
N ALA A 69 -10.05 9.42 13.94
CA ALA A 69 -9.63 8.19 14.62
C ALA A 69 -9.87 8.25 16.13
N ARG A 70 -9.65 9.41 16.76
CA ARG A 70 -9.96 9.61 18.18
C ARG A 70 -11.45 9.45 18.47
N GLN A 71 -12.32 10.06 17.65
CA GLN A 71 -13.77 9.88 17.79
C GLN A 71 -14.19 8.41 17.70
N MET A 72 -13.66 7.66 16.73
CA MET A 72 -13.96 6.23 16.59
C MET A 72 -13.42 5.39 17.77
N GLN A 73 -12.28 5.77 18.32
CA GLN A 73 -11.71 5.11 19.50
C GLN A 73 -12.55 5.36 20.74
N ASP A 74 -13.02 6.59 20.93
CA ASP A 74 -13.90 6.97 22.04
C ASP A 74 -15.25 6.22 21.91
N GLU A 75 -15.83 6.13 20.71
CA GLU A 75 -17.05 5.34 20.43
C GLU A 75 -16.89 3.84 20.66
N SER A 76 -15.68 3.29 20.50
CA SER A 76 -15.41 1.87 20.71
C SER A 76 -15.20 1.46 22.18
N GLN A 77 -15.20 2.44 23.10
CA GLN A 77 -15.06 2.23 24.54
C GLN A 77 -16.40 2.33 25.31
N GLU A 78 -17.53 2.54 24.62
CA GLU A 78 -18.90 2.47 25.15
C GLU A 78 -19.63 1.18 24.78
#